data_AF-A0A9X7JPZ0-F1
#
_entry.id   AF-A0A9X7JPZ0-F1
#
_cell.length_a   1.000
_cell.length_b   1.000
_cell.length_c   1.000
_cell.angle_alpha   90.00
_cell.angle_beta   90.00
_cell.angle_gamma   90.00
#
_symmetry.space_group_name_H-M   'P 1'
#
loop_
_entity.id
_entity.type
_entity.pdbx_description
1 polymer ?
#
loop_
_entity_poly.entity_id
_entity_poly.type
_entity_poly.pdbx_seq_one_letter_code
_entity_poly.pdbx_strand_id
1 'polypeptide(L)'
;MTGVDFQACTYAKSYAGNAQFGVKVRNTGSRQVAVAVWVEYWMTAHRYDCSTPFPQDHVVIAPGTTWSSQLRNCIRGLKGETRRVQAYAGVSEEGGNPRYARLTPSRGIDVYADGRAVPVPYTG
;
A
#
# COMPACT_ATOMS: atom_id res chain seq x y z
N MET A 1 19.56 -4.72 3.15
CA MET A 1 18.92 -4.19 1.93
C MET A 1 19.65 -2.93 1.55
N THR A 2 20.37 -2.95 0.45
CA THR A 2 21.32 -1.89 0.11
C THR A 2 20.78 -1.05 -1.03
N GLY A 3 20.03 0.01 -0.70
CA GLY A 3 19.69 1.06 -1.67
C GLY A 3 18.21 1.20 -2.05
N VAL A 4 17.28 0.55 -1.34
CA VAL A 4 15.84 0.73 -1.55
C VAL A 4 15.12 0.95 -0.23
N ASP A 5 14.38 2.07 -0.16
CA ASP A 5 13.42 2.36 0.89
C ASP A 5 12.00 2.29 0.31
N PHE A 6 11.01 1.89 1.10
CA PHE A 6 9.64 1.90 0.63
C PHE A 6 8.63 2.23 1.73
N GLN A 7 7.46 2.70 1.31
CA GLN A 7 6.36 3.07 2.18
C GLN A 7 5.02 2.67 1.55
N ALA A 8 4.27 1.82 2.23
CA ALA A 8 2.89 1.52 1.85
C ALA A 8 2.00 2.78 2.01
N CYS A 9 1.04 2.94 1.11
CA CYS A 9 0.16 4.10 1.03
C CYS A 9 -1.30 3.68 1.08
N THR A 10 -2.09 4.38 1.89
CA THR A 10 -3.55 4.28 1.91
C THR A 10 -4.14 5.66 1.71
N TYR A 11 -5.16 5.76 0.88
CA TYR A 11 -5.91 6.97 0.61
C TYR A 11 -7.40 6.68 0.73
N ALA A 12 -8.17 7.56 1.37
CA ALA A 12 -9.62 7.51 1.34
C ALA A 12 -10.14 8.93 1.25
N LYS A 13 -11.15 9.14 0.40
CA LYS A 13 -11.80 10.45 0.28
C LYS A 13 -13.05 10.46 1.13
N SER A 14 -13.14 11.39 2.09
CA SER A 14 -14.34 11.57 2.91
C SER A 14 -15.59 11.68 2.04
N TYR A 15 -16.65 11.00 2.47
CA TYR A 15 -17.95 10.92 1.83
C TYR A 15 -17.98 10.29 0.43
N ALA A 16 -16.84 9.83 -0.11
CA ALA A 16 -16.83 9.05 -1.34
C ALA A 16 -17.13 7.55 -1.10
N GLY A 17 -16.99 7.08 0.14
CA GLY A 17 -17.23 5.69 0.51
C GLY A 17 -16.22 4.73 -0.12
N ASN A 18 -15.03 5.22 -0.43
CA ASN A 18 -13.97 4.45 -1.03
C ASN A 18 -12.58 4.66 -0.42
N ALA A 19 -11.74 3.64 -0.54
CA ALA A 19 -10.33 3.66 -0.14
C ALA A 19 -9.46 3.04 -1.24
N GLN A 20 -8.27 3.59 -1.46
CA GLN A 20 -7.29 3.14 -2.44
C GLN A 20 -5.95 2.85 -1.76
N PHE A 21 -5.19 1.91 -2.32
CA PHE A 21 -3.96 1.40 -1.73
C PHE A 21 -2.81 1.38 -2.72
N GLY A 22 -1.58 1.47 -2.23
CA GLY A 22 -0.38 1.41 -3.06
C GLY A 22 0.91 1.44 -2.25
N VAL A 23 2.00 1.77 -2.93
CA VAL A 23 3.33 1.90 -2.33
C VAL A 23 4.15 2.98 -3.03
N LYS A 24 5.06 3.59 -2.28
CA LYS A 24 6.16 4.41 -2.80
C LYS A 24 7.45 3.65 -2.59
N VAL A 25 8.29 3.60 -3.61
CA VAL A 25 9.60 2.95 -3.56
C VAL A 25 10.64 3.97 -3.99
N ARG A 26 11.62 4.23 -3.14
CA ARG A 26 12.72 5.15 -3.38
C ARG A 26 14.01 4.38 -3.53
N ASN A 27 14.72 4.63 -4.62
CA ASN A 27 16.09 4.19 -4.79
C ASN A 27 17.02 5.17 -4.05
N THR A 28 17.60 4.72 -2.95
CA THR A 28 18.60 5.45 -2.15
C THR A 28 20.03 5.13 -2.54
N GLY A 29 20.23 4.19 -3.45
CA GLY A 29 21.53 3.83 -4.00
C GLY A 29 22.01 4.77 -5.11
N SER A 30 23.24 4.51 -5.57
CA SER A 30 23.90 5.23 -6.67
C SER A 30 23.71 4.57 -8.04
N ARG A 31 23.02 3.43 -8.11
CA ARG A 31 22.78 2.66 -9.33
C ARG A 31 21.29 2.45 -9.55
N GLN A 32 20.90 2.27 -10.81
CA GLN A 32 19.54 1.86 -11.15
C GLN A 32 19.24 0.50 -10.52
N VAL A 33 18.01 0.34 -10.05
CA VAL A 33 17.52 -0.91 -9.46
C VAL A 33 16.18 -1.26 -10.08
N ALA A 34 15.98 -2.54 -10.35
CA ALA A 34 14.68 -3.12 -10.66
C ALA A 34 14.15 -3.83 -9.41
N VAL A 35 12.88 -3.61 -9.10
CA VAL A 35 12.20 -4.24 -7.95
C VAL A 35 10.94 -4.98 -8.37
N ALA A 36 10.57 -5.98 -7.59
CA ALA A 36 9.23 -6.52 -7.57
C ALA A 36 8.49 -5.98 -6.33
N VAL A 37 7.20 -5.71 -6.49
CA VAL A 37 6.37 -5.06 -5.47
C VAL A 37 5.13 -5.90 -5.22
N TRP A 38 4.78 -6.05 -3.95
CA TRP A 38 3.55 -6.69 -3.50
C TRP A 38 2.80 -5.75 -2.57
N VAL A 39 1.53 -5.45 -2.88
CA VAL A 39 0.67 -4.65 -1.99
C VAL A 39 -0.57 -5.46 -1.63
N GLU A 40 -0.76 -5.64 -0.32
CA GLU A 40 -1.97 -6.16 0.29
C GLU A 40 -2.71 -5.04 1.01
N TYR A 41 -4.00 -5.23 1.24
CA TYR A 41 -4.82 -4.28 1.99
C TYR A 41 -5.65 -5.04 3.02
N TRP A 42 -5.87 -4.38 4.16
CA TRP A 42 -6.49 -4.97 5.35
C TRP A 42 -7.67 -4.09 5.76
N MET A 43 -8.81 -4.75 6.00
CA MET A 43 -9.98 -4.16 6.65
C MET A 43 -10.28 -4.96 7.91
N THR A 44 -10.17 -4.31 9.07
CA THR A 44 -10.32 -4.71 10.50
C THR A 44 -10.48 -6.18 10.95
N ALA A 45 -10.99 -7.13 10.18
CA ALA A 45 -11.13 -8.53 10.61
C ALA A 45 -10.63 -9.57 9.60
N HIS A 46 -10.58 -9.26 8.30
CA HIS A 46 -10.22 -10.25 7.27
C HIS A 46 -9.23 -9.70 6.25
N ARG A 47 -8.28 -10.56 5.91
CA ARG A 47 -7.33 -10.36 4.81
C ARG A 47 -8.12 -10.65 3.52
N TYR A 48 -8.16 -9.69 2.60
CA TYR A 48 -8.69 -9.83 1.22
C TYR A 48 -10.20 -9.71 0.96
N ASP A 49 -10.96 -8.98 1.78
CA ASP A 49 -12.43 -8.92 1.60
C ASP A 49 -12.93 -8.27 0.29
N CYS A 50 -12.09 -7.64 -0.55
CA CYS A 50 -12.60 -6.81 -1.67
C CYS A 50 -11.85 -6.87 -3.03
N SER A 51 -10.64 -7.41 -3.10
CA SER A 51 -9.80 -7.51 -4.32
C SER A 51 -8.58 -8.42 -4.14
N THR A 52 -8.01 -8.93 -5.23
CA THR A 52 -6.71 -9.61 -5.15
C THR A 52 -5.59 -8.60 -4.81
N PRO A 53 -4.52 -9.03 -4.10
CA PRO A 53 -3.27 -8.28 -4.06
C PRO A 53 -2.79 -7.97 -5.47
N PHE A 54 -2.06 -6.87 -5.63
CA PHE A 54 -1.57 -6.48 -6.93
C PHE A 54 -0.04 -6.54 -6.97
N PRO A 55 0.52 -7.58 -7.62
CA PRO A 55 1.95 -7.62 -7.91
C PRO A 55 2.29 -6.62 -9.02
N GLN A 56 3.42 -5.94 -8.87
CA GLN A 56 4.10 -5.31 -10.00
C GLN A 56 5.47 -5.96 -10.11
N ASP A 57 5.69 -6.62 -11.23
CA ASP A 57 6.96 -7.25 -11.54
C ASP A 57 7.79 -6.28 -12.38
N HIS A 58 9.06 -6.12 -12.01
CA HIS A 58 10.05 -5.34 -12.75
C HIS A 58 9.75 -3.83 -12.84
N VAL A 59 9.76 -3.15 -11.69
CA VAL A 59 9.74 -1.68 -11.59
C VAL A 59 11.16 -1.15 -11.57
N VAL A 60 11.54 -0.43 -12.61
CA VAL A 60 12.88 0.14 -12.76
C VAL A 60 12.92 1.56 -12.19
N ILE A 61 13.84 1.81 -11.26
CA ILE A 61 13.95 3.07 -10.51
C ILE A 61 15.38 3.62 -10.63
N ALA A 62 15.50 4.81 -11.23
CA ALA A 62 16.78 5.49 -11.38
C ALA A 62 17.33 5.95 -10.00
N PRO A 63 18.66 6.14 -9.87
CA PRO A 63 19.27 6.63 -8.63
C PRO A 63 18.61 7.89 -8.08
N GLY A 64 18.32 7.92 -6.78
CA GLY A 64 17.73 9.08 -6.10
C GLY A 64 16.25 9.34 -6.42
N THR A 65 15.63 8.58 -7.32
CA THR A 65 14.23 8.77 -7.72
C THR A 65 13.27 7.93 -6.88
N THR A 66 12.00 8.32 -6.92
CA THR A 66 10.90 7.61 -6.27
C THR A 66 9.87 7.21 -7.31
N TRP A 67 9.57 5.92 -7.36
CA TRP A 67 8.41 5.40 -8.07
C TRP A 67 7.22 5.27 -7.12
N SER A 68 6.02 5.44 -7.62
CA SER A 68 4.78 5.21 -6.87
C SER A 68 3.86 4.32 -7.69
N SER A 69 3.27 3.31 -7.05
CA SER A 69 2.23 2.53 -7.70
C SER A 69 0.98 3.42 -7.91
N GLN A 70 0.25 3.18 -8.98
CA GLN A 70 -1.07 3.81 -9.12
C GLN A 70 -2.03 3.23 -8.07
N LEU A 71 -2.78 4.11 -7.40
CA LEU A 71 -3.77 3.77 -6.38
C LEU A 71 -5.05 3.22 -7.05
N ARG A 72 -4.98 2.02 -7.64
CA ARG A 72 -6.07 1.48 -8.48
C ARG A 72 -7.05 0.57 -7.76
N ASN A 73 -6.64 -0.12 -6.70
CA ASN A 73 -7.52 -1.04 -5.99
C ASN A 73 -8.39 -0.27 -4.99
N CYS A 74 -9.61 0.02 -5.43
CA CYS A 74 -10.61 0.79 -4.71
C CYS A 74 -11.53 -0.16 -3.93
N ILE A 75 -11.60 -0.05 -2.61
CA ILE A 75 -12.73 -0.62 -1.84
C ILE A 75 -13.92 0.31 -2.03
N ARG A 76 -15.11 -0.25 -2.25
CA ARG A 76 -16.37 0.51 -2.40
C ARG A 76 -17.33 0.13 -1.27
N GLY A 77 -18.16 1.08 -0.85
CA GLY A 77 -19.24 0.80 0.09
C GLY A 77 -18.83 0.83 1.56
N LEU A 78 -17.81 1.60 1.93
CA LEU A 78 -17.37 1.75 3.33
C LEU A 78 -18.32 2.61 4.20
N LYS A 79 -19.48 3.03 3.69
CA LYS A 79 -20.43 3.88 4.43
C LYS A 79 -21.41 3.03 5.23
N GLY A 80 -21.90 3.57 6.34
CA GLY A 80 -22.88 2.91 7.21
C GLY A 80 -22.27 2.13 8.37
N GLU A 81 -20.96 1.90 8.37
CA GLU A 81 -20.24 1.23 9.44
C GLU A 81 -18.86 1.87 9.65
N THR A 82 -18.31 1.77 10.86
CA THR A 82 -16.94 2.22 11.13
C THR A 82 -15.96 1.12 10.74
N ARG A 83 -15.08 1.40 9.78
CA ARG A 83 -14.08 0.48 9.25
C ARG A 83 -12.69 1.12 9.22
N ARG A 84 -11.66 0.41 9.69
CA ARG A 84 -10.26 0.80 9.48
C ARG A 84 -9.73 0.15 8.20
N VAL A 85 -9.16 0.95 7.31
CA VAL A 85 -8.49 0.52 6.09
C VAL A 85 -6.99 0.78 6.15
N GLN A 86 -6.19 -0.14 5.63
CA GLN A 86 -4.73 -0.02 5.63
C GLN A 86 -4.07 -0.83 4.51
N ALA A 87 -2.93 -0.37 4.01
CA ALA A 87 -2.07 -1.09 3.06
C ALA A 87 -0.89 -1.73 3.79
N TYR A 88 -0.46 -2.88 3.30
CA TYR A 88 0.81 -3.53 3.63
C TYR A 88 1.56 -3.75 2.33
N ALA A 89 2.83 -3.37 2.29
CA ALA A 89 3.64 -3.55 1.08
C ALA A 89 4.90 -4.36 1.39
N GLY A 90 5.30 -5.19 0.44
CA GLY A 90 6.60 -5.85 0.40
C GLY A 90 7.32 -5.45 -0.89
N VAL A 91 8.62 -5.25 -0.79
CA VAL A 91 9.47 -4.96 -1.95
C VAL A 91 10.64 -5.93 -1.91
N SER A 92 10.96 -6.52 -3.05
CA SER A 92 12.19 -7.28 -3.26
C SER A 92 12.92 -6.73 -4.47
N GLU A 93 14.24 -6.94 -4.54
CA GLU A 93 14.96 -6.75 -5.79
C GLU A 93 14.44 -7.70 -6.86
N GLU A 94 14.76 -7.40 -8.12
CA GLU A 94 14.43 -8.23 -9.26
C GLU A 94 14.84 -9.69 -9.07
N GLY A 95 13.96 -10.62 -9.46
CA GLY A 95 14.14 -12.06 -9.24
C GLY A 95 13.78 -12.56 -7.84
N GLY A 96 13.54 -11.65 -6.89
CA GLY A 96 13.01 -11.97 -5.56
C GLY A 96 11.48 -12.14 -5.56
N ASN A 97 10.95 -12.65 -4.43
CA ASN A 97 9.51 -12.74 -4.21
C ASN A 97 9.05 -11.70 -3.16
N PRO A 98 8.38 -10.61 -3.58
CA PRO A 98 7.99 -9.53 -2.68
C PRO A 98 6.90 -9.94 -1.67
N ARG A 99 6.21 -11.07 -1.90
CA ARG A 99 5.25 -11.65 -0.95
C ARG A 99 5.93 -12.33 0.25
N TYR A 100 7.15 -12.82 0.07
CA TYR A 100 7.96 -13.39 1.15
C TYR A 100 8.87 -12.35 1.81
N ALA A 101 8.94 -11.14 1.26
CA ALA A 101 9.57 -10.03 1.94
C ALA A 101 8.77 -9.62 3.18
N ARG A 102 9.45 -8.99 4.14
CA ARG A 102 8.77 -8.41 5.32
C ARG A 102 7.80 -7.31 4.86
N LEU A 103 6.51 -7.54 5.08
CA LEU A 103 5.49 -6.54 4.77
C LEU A 103 5.56 -5.38 5.77
N THR A 104 5.53 -4.16 5.26
CA THR A 104 5.50 -2.93 6.06
C THR A 104 4.14 -2.23 5.91
N PRO A 105 3.49 -1.86 7.01
CA PRO A 105 2.19 -1.19 6.98
C PRO A 105 2.26 0.28 6.56
N SER A 106 1.15 0.80 6.03
CA SER A 106 0.90 2.24 5.91
C SER A 106 0.34 2.79 7.22
N ARG A 107 0.07 4.11 7.29
CA ARG A 107 -0.90 4.62 8.29
C ARG A 107 -2.29 4.05 8.00
N GLY A 108 -3.10 3.85 9.03
CA GLY A 108 -4.50 3.46 8.88
C GLY A 108 -5.38 4.67 8.57
N ILE A 109 -6.58 4.40 8.05
CA ILE A 109 -7.66 5.40 7.96
C ILE A 109 -8.92 4.77 8.55
N ASP A 110 -9.52 5.45 9.52
CA ASP A 110 -10.86 5.11 10.01
C ASP A 110 -11.88 5.80 9.12
N VAL A 111 -12.74 5.01 8.47
CA VAL A 111 -13.93 5.47 7.76
C VAL A 111 -15.11 5.24 8.68
N TYR A 112 -15.71 6.32 9.17
CA TYR A 112 -16.87 6.25 10.05
C TYR A 112 -18.16 5.99 9.27
N ALA A 113 -19.23 5.61 9.98
CA ALA A 113 -20.53 5.33 9.38
C ALA A 113 -21.10 6.52 8.55
N ASP A 114 -20.79 7.75 8.96
CA ASP A 114 -21.14 8.99 8.24
C ASP A 114 -20.32 9.21 6.94
N GLY A 115 -19.34 8.33 6.67
CA GLY A 115 -18.43 8.39 5.53
C GLY A 115 -17.21 9.28 5.72
N ARG A 116 -17.02 9.89 6.90
CA ARG A 116 -15.82 10.68 7.21
C ARG A 116 -14.60 9.77 7.28
N ALA A 117 -13.52 10.14 6.59
CA ALA A 117 -12.25 9.44 6.61
C ALA A 117 -11.24 10.19 7.50
N VAL A 118 -10.69 9.52 8.51
CA VAL A 118 -9.76 10.10 9.48
C VAL A 118 -8.45 9.30 9.50
N PRO A 119 -7.30 9.92 9.21
CA PRO A 119 -6.01 9.27 9.36
C PRO A 119 -5.78 8.87 10.82
N VAL A 120 -5.33 7.65 11.04
CA VAL A 120 -5.00 7.14 12.38
C VAL A 120 -3.58 6.59 12.41
N PRO A 121 -2.90 6.65 13.57
CA PRO A 121 -1.62 5.98 13.76
C PRO A 121 -1.72 4.50 13.44
N TYR A 122 -0.58 3.90 13.15
CA TYR A 122 -0.51 2.45 13.07
C TYR A 122 -0.89 1.83 14.42
N THR A 123 -1.80 0.87 14.40
CA THR A 123 -2.01 -0.08 15.50
C THR A 123 -1.54 -1.44 15.02
N GLY A 124 -0.42 -1.90 15.55
CA GLY A 124 0.13 -3.24 15.33
C GLY A 124 0.58 -3.85 16.64
#